data_AF-A0A957F104-F1
#
_entry.id   AF-A0A957F104-F1
#
_cell.length_a   1.000
_cell.length_b   1.000
_cell.length_c   1.000
_cell.angle_alpha   90.00
_cell.angle_beta   90.00
_cell.angle_gamma   90.00
#
_symmetry.space_group_name_H-M   'P 1'
#
loop_
_entity.id
_entity.type
_entity.pdbx_description
1 polymer ?
#
loop_
_entity_poly.entity_id
_entity_poly.type
_entity_poly.pdbx_seq_one_letter_code
_entity_poly.pdbx_strand_id
1 'polypeptide(L)' 'SIPEAVGNAGLLFDPHNPAQLAERILSVLDDPAQLATMQQRGLAHAHLFSWERAGRETAVVYQRALSQDL' A
#
# COMPACT_ATOMS: atom_id res chain seq x y z
N SER A 1 7.64 -1.29 -1.73
CA SER A 1 7.75 -0.28 -2.83
C SER A 1 6.43 0.48 -2.98
N ILE A 2 6.32 1.53 -3.81
CA ILE A 2 5.02 2.23 -4.02
C ILE A 2 3.94 1.30 -4.60
N PRO A 3 4.21 0.45 -5.61
CA PRO A 3 3.21 -0.50 -6.10
C PRO A 3 2.67 -1.45 -5.02
N GLU A 4 3.54 -1.90 -4.11
CA GLU A 4 3.17 -2.75 -2.98
C GLU A 4 2.31 -2.00 -1.95
N ALA A 5 2.68 -0.76 -1.63
CA ALA A 5 1.93 0.08 -0.69
C ALA A 5 0.55 0.45 -1.23
N VAL A 6 0.44 0.73 -2.53
CA VAL A 6 -0.82 1.12 -3.19
C VAL A 6 -1.71 -0.07 -3.50
N GLY A 7 -1.13 -1.24 -3.80
CA GLY A 7 -1.87 -2.44 -4.20
C GLY A 7 -2.86 -2.15 -5.34
N ASN A 8 -4.09 -2.67 -5.22
CA ASN A 8 -5.17 -2.41 -6.17
C ASN A 8 -6.09 -1.25 -5.74
N ALA A 9 -5.67 -0.44 -4.77
CA ALA A 9 -6.48 0.62 -4.17
C ALA A 9 -6.23 2.01 -4.79
N GLY A 10 -5.10 2.22 -5.44
CA GLY A 10 -4.75 3.50 -6.07
C GLY A 10 -4.41 3.37 -7.55
N LEU A 11 -4.18 4.53 -8.17
CA LEU A 11 -3.75 4.63 -9.56
C LEU A 11 -2.25 4.91 -9.59
N LEU A 12 -1.50 4.10 -10.34
CA LEU A 12 -0.09 4.37 -10.61
C LEU A 12 0.05 5.29 -11.83
N PHE A 13 1.15 6.04 -11.84
CA PHE A 13 1.56 6.90 -12.94
C PHE A 13 3.08 6.83 -13.11
N ASP A 14 3.57 7.19 -14.29
CA ASP A 14 4.99 7.36 -14.57
C ASP A 14 5.52 8.60 -13.84
N PRO A 15 6.50 8.46 -12.92
CA PRO A 15 7.05 9.59 -12.17
C PRO A 15 7.69 10.69 -13.04
N HIS A 16 8.02 10.39 -14.30
CA HIS A 16 8.55 11.37 -15.26
C HIS A 16 7.48 12.00 -16.15
N ASN A 17 6.20 11.68 -15.93
CA ASN A 17 5.08 12.18 -16.71
C ASN A 17 4.08 12.96 -15.83
N PRO A 18 4.31 14.27 -15.60
CA PRO A 18 3.41 15.09 -14.79
C PRO A 18 2.02 15.26 -15.41
N ALA A 19 1.89 15.18 -16.74
CA ALA A 19 0.59 15.26 -17.41
C ALA A 19 -0.28 14.05 -17.06
N GLN A 20 0.31 12.86 -17.00
CA GLN A 20 -0.40 11.66 -16.57
C GLN A 20 -0.83 11.75 -15.11
N LEU A 21 0.00 12.31 -14.22
CA LEU A 21 -0.40 12.56 -12.84
C LEU A 21 -1.65 13.48 -12.77
N ALA A 22 -1.62 14.59 -13.51
CA ALA A 22 -2.75 15.52 -13.56
C ALA A 22 -4.04 14.84 -14.07
N GLU A 23 -3.95 14.05 -15.14
CA GLU A 23 -5.07 13.27 -15.67
C GLU A 23 -5.67 12.32 -14.63
N ARG A 24 -4.82 11.59 -13.89
CA ARG A 24 -5.26 10.66 -12.83
C ARG A 24 -5.91 11.38 -11.66
N ILE A 25 -5.41 12.55 -11.27
CA ILE A 25 -6.03 13.36 -10.22
C ILE A 25 -7.41 13.83 -10.69
N LEU A 26 -7.51 14.40 -11.89
CA LEU A 26 -8.77 14.87 -12.45
C LEU A 26 -9.80 13.74 -12.57
N SER A 27 -9.41 12.56 -13.07
CA SER A 27 -10.35 11.43 -13.19
C SER A 27 -10.98 11.04 -11.85
N VAL A 28 -10.22 11.10 -10.76
CA VAL A 28 -10.72 10.78 -9.41
C VAL A 28 -11.63 11.88 -8.87
N LEU A 29 -11.34 13.14 -9.18
CA LEU A 29 -12.15 14.27 -8.73
C LEU A 29 -13.47 14.37 -9.50
N ASP A 30 -13.47 14.01 -10.78
CA ASP A 30 -14.64 14.11 -11.66
C ASP A 30 -15.58 12.89 -11.56
N ASP A 31 -15.14 11.77 -10.99
CA ASP A 31 -15.95 10.56 -10.78
C ASP A 31 -16.07 10.19 -9.28
N PRO A 32 -17.16 10.62 -8.61
CA PRO A 32 -17.42 10.29 -7.21
C PRO A 32 -17.53 8.79 -6.93
N ALA A 33 -17.96 7.98 -7.90
CA ALA A 33 -18.08 6.53 -7.73
C ALA A 33 -16.70 5.85 -7.75
N GLN A 34 -15.81 6.32 -8.63
CA GLN A 34 -14.41 5.91 -8.62
C GLN A 34 -13.74 6.28 -7.30
N LEU A 35 -13.93 7.52 -6.81
CA LEU A 35 -13.40 7.96 -5.52
C LEU A 35 -13.88 7.07 -4.37
N ALA A 36 -15.18 6.81 -4.26
CA ALA A 36 -15.74 5.96 -3.22
C ALA A 36 -15.17 4.53 -3.27
N THR A 37 -15.02 3.98 -4.48
CA THR A 37 -14.42 2.65 -4.68
C THR A 37 -12.96 2.62 -4.23
N MET A 38 -12.17 3.63 -4.58
CA MET A 38 -10.77 3.74 -4.18
C MET A 38 -10.63 3.90 -2.66
N GLN A 39 -11.49 4.70 -2.02
CA GLN A 39 -11.52 4.83 -0.56
C GLN A 39 -11.79 3.49 0.12
N GLN A 40 -12.83 2.77 -0.31
CA GLN A 40 -13.17 1.47 0.27
C GLN A 40 -12.02 0.47 0.12
N ARG A 41 -11.43 0.39 -1.07
CA ARG A 41 -10.28 -0.50 -1.33
C ARG A 41 -9.04 -0.09 -0.55
N GLY A 42 -8.79 1.21 -0.42
CA GLY A 42 -7.65 1.75 0.33
C GLY A 42 -7.73 1.40 1.81
N LEU A 43 -8.89 1.57 2.42
CA LEU A 43 -9.12 1.16 3.81
C LEU A 43 -8.96 -0.35 3.98
N ALA A 44 -9.55 -1.15 3.09
CA ALA A 44 -9.41 -2.61 3.13
C ALA A 44 -7.94 -3.07 2.98
N HIS A 45 -7.17 -2.44 2.07
CA HIS A 45 -5.75 -2.74 1.87
C HIS A 45 -4.91 -2.33 3.07
N ALA A 46 -5.17 -1.15 3.66
CA ALA A 46 -4.48 -0.66 4.84
C ALA A 46 -4.62 -1.61 6.04
N HIS A 47 -5.78 -2.25 6.20
CA HIS A 47 -6.00 -3.26 7.25
C HIS A 47 -5.12 -4.51 7.14
N LEU A 48 -4.46 -4.75 6.00
CA LEU A 48 -3.51 -5.84 5.84
C LEU A 48 -2.17 -5.56 6.52
N PHE A 49 -1.87 -4.29 6.83
CA PHE A 49 -0.63 -3.86 7.47
C PHE A 49 -0.87 -3.62 8.97
N SER A 50 -0.04 -4.21 9.82
CA SER A 50 -0.10 -4.05 11.27
C SER A 50 1.29 -3.98 11.86
N TRP A 51 1.56 -2.94 12.65
CA TRP A 51 2.82 -2.80 13.39
C TRP A 51 3.01 -3.91 14.42
N GLU A 52 1.93 -4.32 15.09
CA GLU A 52 1.97 -5.44 16.04
C GLU A 52 2.39 -6.73 15.33
N ARG A 53 1.77 -7.02 14.18
CA ARG A 53 2.11 -8.19 13.36
C ARG A 53 3.56 -8.13 12.91
N ALA A 54 4.00 -7.01 12.36
CA ALA A 54 5.37 -6.81 11.90
C ALA A 54 6.39 -7.00 13.04
N GLY A 55 6.11 -6.45 14.22
CA GLY A 55 6.95 -6.62 15.41
C GLY A 55 7.04 -8.09 15.84
N ARG A 56 5.91 -8.78 15.94
CA ARG A 56 5.86 -10.22 16.30
C ARG A 56 6.61 -11.08 15.29
N GLU A 57 6.39 -10.88 14.00
CA GLU A 57 7.06 -11.64 12.94
C GLU A 57 8.57 -11.38 12.95
N THR A 58 9.00 -10.14 13.16
CA THR A 58 10.42 -9.76 13.30
C THR A 58 11.06 -10.44 14.52
N ALA A 59 10.38 -10.43 15.68
CA ALA A 59 10.89 -11.08 16.89
C ALA A 59 11.08 -12.60 16.71
N VAL A 60 10.17 -13.27 16.01
CA VAL A 60 10.30 -14.71 15.68
C VAL A 60 11.55 -14.96 14.84
N VAL A 61 11.86 -14.11 13.87
CA VAL A 61 13.08 -14.23 13.06
C VAL A 61 14.34 -14.06 13.92
N TYR A 62 14.38 -13.07 14.81
CA TYR A 62 15.50 -12.89 15.73
C TYR A 62 15.69 -14.06 16.69
N GLN A 63 14.60 -14.61 17.24
CA GLN A 63 14.67 -15.80 18.09
C GLN A 63 15.24 -17.01 17.33
N ARG A 64 14.82 -17.21 16.07
CA ARG A 64 15.35 -18.28 15.23
C ARG A 64 16.84 -18.11 14.95
N ALA A 65 17.27 -16.90 14.59
CA ALA A 65 18.67 -16.60 14.32
C ALA A 65 19.54 -16.90 15.56
N LEU A 66 19.12 -16.46 16.75
CA LEU A 66 19.83 -16.73 18.01
C LEU A 66 19.84 -18.22 18.39
N SER A 67 18.84 -18.99 18.00
CA SER A 67 18.78 -20.44 18.26
C SER A 67 19.59 -21.30 17.29
N GLN A 68 20.10 -20.74 16.18
CA GLN A 68 20.90 -21.47 15.19
C GLN A 68 22.41 -21.39 15.43
N ASP A 69 22.86 -20.63 16.45
CA ASP A 69 24.26 -20.49 16.87
C ASP A 69 24.61 -21.38 18.11
N LEU A 70 23.89 -22.48 18.34
CA LEU A 70 24.18 -23.52 19.34
C LEU A 70 24.24 -24.90 18.68
#